data_AF-A0AAD8J2M0-F1
#
_entry.id   AF-A0AAD8J2M0-F1
#
_cell.length_a   1.000
_cell.length_b   1.000
_cell.length_c   1.000
_cell.angle_alpha   90.00
_cell.angle_beta   90.00
_cell.angle_gamma   90.00
#
_symmetry.space_group_name_H-M   'P 1'
#
loop_
_entity.id
_entity.type
_entity.pdbx_description
1 polymer ?
#
loop_
_entity_poly.entity_id
_entity_poly.type
_entity_poly.pdbx_seq_one_letter_code
_entity_poly.pdbx_strand_id
1 'polypeptide(L)'
;MEDNMIEAIGMSDDIIKRACSVSMKAHKLSGKHYLRSKIRGSPDVVFAFAGSWYVKDFFKRTSFGEEDINLKMFRSMKSIGPNETAQVNASFAERFQNIHKTLKTEDRQQWGILEEGKHKIRAIFTIIKE
;
A
#
# COMPACT_ATOMS: atom_id res chain seq x y z
N MET A 1 2.62 -21.48 18.72
CA MET A 1 3.19 -20.14 19.04
C MET A 1 2.86 -19.14 17.93
N GLU A 2 2.90 -19.56 16.66
CA GLU A 2 2.50 -18.76 15.49
C GLU A 2 1.00 -18.41 15.45
N ASP A 3 0.11 -19.36 15.80
CA ASP A 3 -1.35 -19.12 15.81
C ASP A 3 -1.75 -17.96 16.75
N ASN A 4 -1.05 -17.81 17.88
CA ASN A 4 -1.29 -16.73 18.84
C ASN A 4 -0.92 -15.35 18.26
N MET A 5 0.07 -15.27 17.36
CA MET A 5 0.43 -14.01 16.71
C MET A 5 -0.56 -13.61 15.62
N ILE A 6 -1.08 -14.58 14.86
CA ILE A 6 -2.07 -14.34 13.79
C ILE A 6 -3.39 -13.83 14.40
N GLU A 7 -3.82 -14.42 15.53
CA GLU A 7 -4.96 -13.92 16.29
C GLU A 7 -4.71 -12.53 16.87
N ALA A 8 -3.53 -12.27 17.43
CA ALA A 8 -3.17 -10.97 18.01
C ALA A 8 -3.21 -9.81 16.99
N ILE A 9 -2.83 -10.05 15.73
CA ILE A 9 -2.91 -9.05 14.66
C ILE A 9 -4.28 -8.99 13.98
N GLY A 10 -5.23 -9.84 14.39
CA GLY A 10 -6.60 -9.87 13.88
C GLY A 10 -6.70 -10.20 12.39
N MET A 11 -5.83 -11.10 11.91
CA MET A 11 -5.81 -11.60 10.54
C MET A 11 -6.06 -13.09 10.52
N SER A 12 -6.51 -13.64 9.38
CA SER A 12 -6.57 -15.08 9.17
C SER A 12 -5.38 -15.55 8.33
N ASP A 13 -4.97 -16.80 8.53
CA ASP A 13 -3.90 -17.43 7.74
C ASP A 13 -4.22 -17.42 6.24
N ASP A 14 -5.49 -17.60 5.86
CA ASP A 14 -5.93 -17.51 4.46
C ASP A 14 -5.66 -16.13 3.84
N ILE A 15 -5.91 -15.04 4.59
CA ILE A 15 -5.63 -13.68 4.13
C ILE A 15 -4.13 -13.48 3.96
N ILE A 16 -3.32 -13.98 4.89
CA ILE A 16 -1.84 -13.85 4.85
C ILE A 16 -1.30 -14.59 3.62
N LYS A 17 -1.67 -15.87 3.45
CA LYS A 17 -1.29 -16.69 2.29
C LYS A 17 -1.72 -16.04 0.98
N ARG A 18 -2.93 -15.50 0.94
CA ARG A 18 -3.43 -14.79 -0.25
C ARG A 18 -2.65 -13.52 -0.53
N ALA A 19 -2.39 -12.70 0.48
CA ALA A 19 -1.60 -11.47 0.33
C ALA A 19 -0.22 -11.78 -0.23
N CYS A 20 0.47 -12.79 0.32
CA CYS A 20 1.76 -13.26 -0.19
C CYS A 20 1.68 -13.68 -1.67
N SER A 21 0.72 -14.53 -2.04
CA SER A 21 0.53 -14.98 -3.43
C SER A 21 0.28 -13.81 -4.40
N VAL A 22 -0.54 -12.83 -4.01
CA VAL A 22 -0.87 -11.66 -4.84
C VAL A 22 0.33 -10.73 -4.96
N SER A 23 1.12 -10.55 -3.90
CA SER A 23 2.39 -9.81 -3.93
C SER A 23 3.37 -10.40 -4.94
N MET A 24 3.60 -11.72 -4.90
CA MET A 24 4.47 -12.39 -5.88
C MET A 24 3.96 -12.26 -7.32
N LYS A 25 2.64 -12.25 -7.52
CA LYS A 25 2.04 -12.03 -8.84
C LYS A 25 2.21 -10.60 -9.33
N ALA A 26 2.18 -9.61 -8.44
CA ALA A 26 2.33 -8.20 -8.80
C ALA A 26 3.67 -7.93 -9.49
N HIS A 27 4.76 -8.60 -9.08
CA HIS A 27 6.08 -8.47 -9.70
C HIS A 27 6.15 -8.98 -11.15
N LYS A 28 5.23 -9.86 -11.57
CA LYS A 28 5.22 -10.42 -12.93
C LYS A 28 4.43 -9.55 -13.92
N LEU A 29 3.70 -8.56 -13.44
CA LEU A 29 2.88 -7.69 -14.28
C LEU A 29 3.73 -6.51 -14.79
N SER A 30 4.10 -6.54 -16.06
CA SER A 30 4.75 -5.40 -16.70
C SER A 30 3.78 -4.22 -16.80
N GLY A 31 4.25 -3.03 -16.42
CA GLY A 31 3.53 -1.76 -16.65
C GLY A 31 2.37 -1.43 -15.71
N LYS A 32 1.92 -2.33 -14.83
CA LYS A 32 0.91 -2.01 -13.81
C LYS A 32 1.55 -1.63 -12.49
N HIS A 33 1.11 -0.52 -11.88
CA HIS A 33 1.64 -0.06 -10.60
C HIS A 33 1.21 -0.94 -9.41
N TYR A 34 0.08 -1.64 -9.53
CA TYR A 34 -0.48 -2.48 -8.48
C TYR A 34 -1.41 -3.56 -9.04
N LEU A 35 -1.72 -4.55 -8.20
CA LEU A 35 -2.68 -5.63 -8.45
C LEU A 35 -3.75 -5.61 -7.35
N ARG A 36 -5.03 -5.51 -7.73
CA ARG A 36 -6.18 -5.64 -6.84
C ARG A 36 -6.73 -7.06 -6.90
N SER A 37 -6.91 -7.71 -5.76
CA SER A 37 -7.51 -9.04 -5.66
C SER A 37 -8.61 -9.06 -4.60
N LYS A 38 -9.86 -9.33 -5.00
CA LYS A 38 -10.95 -9.60 -4.07
C LYS A 38 -10.80 -11.04 -3.53
N ILE A 39 -11.07 -11.23 -2.25
CA ILE A 39 -11.10 -12.56 -1.64
C ILE A 39 -12.54 -13.08 -1.75
N ARG A 40 -12.74 -14.23 -2.42
CA ARG A 40 -14.09 -14.80 -2.59
C ARG A 40 -14.66 -15.20 -1.23
N GLY A 41 -15.88 -14.76 -0.92
CA GLY A 41 -16.54 -15.05 0.34
C GLY A 41 -16.06 -14.22 1.53
N SER A 42 -15.19 -13.22 1.32
CA SER A 42 -14.78 -12.25 2.33
C SER A 42 -15.04 -10.82 1.84
N PRO A 43 -15.35 -9.86 2.73
CA PRO A 43 -15.40 -8.44 2.38
C PRO A 43 -14.01 -7.83 2.09
N ASP A 44 -12.93 -8.57 2.33
CA ASP A 44 -11.56 -8.07 2.22
C ASP A 44 -11.07 -8.00 0.76
N VAL A 45 -10.28 -6.97 0.49
CA VAL A 45 -9.63 -6.72 -0.81
C VAL A 45 -8.14 -6.51 -0.58
N VAL A 46 -7.31 -7.28 -1.27
CA VAL A 46 -5.86 -7.14 -1.24
C VAL A 46 -5.40 -6.23 -2.37
N PHE A 47 -4.62 -5.21 -2.04
CA PHE A 47 -3.87 -4.40 -3.00
C PHE A 47 -2.39 -4.75 -2.84
N ALA A 48 -1.81 -5.33 -3.88
CA ALA A 48 -0.40 -5.66 -3.91
C ALA A 48 0.35 -4.73 -4.85
N PHE A 49 1.54 -4.30 -4.44
CA PHE A 49 2.40 -3.41 -5.22
C PHE A 49 3.62 -4.20 -5.65
N ALA A 50 4.01 -4.09 -6.92
CA ALA A 50 5.26 -4.72 -7.37
C ALA A 50 6.43 -4.11 -6.60
N GLY A 51 7.46 -4.86 -6.21
CA GLY A 51 8.72 -4.26 -5.76
C GLY A 51 9.51 -3.67 -6.92
N SER A 52 10.49 -2.82 -6.61
CA SER A 52 11.53 -2.40 -7.56
C SER A 52 12.90 -2.77 -6.99
N TRP A 53 13.87 -3.00 -7.88
CA TRP A 53 15.27 -3.26 -7.56
C TRP A 53 16.20 -2.15 -8.05
N TYR A 54 15.66 -1.08 -8.66
CA TYR A 54 16.48 0.02 -9.15
C TYR A 54 16.85 0.97 -8.01
N VAL A 55 18.13 1.30 -7.87
CA VAL A 55 18.65 2.22 -6.82
C VAL A 55 17.88 3.55 -6.78
N LYS A 56 17.52 4.11 -7.95
CA LYS A 56 16.73 5.35 -8.06
C LYS A 56 15.36 5.27 -7.37
N ASP A 57 14.80 4.07 -7.27
CA ASP A 57 13.50 3.82 -6.64
C ASP A 57 13.62 3.65 -5.11
N PHE A 58 14.84 3.71 -4.57
CA PHE A 58 15.13 3.73 -3.13
C PHE A 58 15.77 5.05 -2.68
N PHE A 59 16.57 5.71 -3.52
CA PHE A 59 17.36 6.88 -3.11
C PHE A 59 17.19 8.06 -4.06
N LYS A 60 16.72 9.18 -3.50
CA LYS A 60 16.72 10.51 -4.15
C LYS A 60 17.74 11.41 -3.48
N ARG A 61 19.00 11.37 -3.95
CA ARG A 61 20.10 12.36 -3.83
C ARG A 61 20.46 12.95 -2.44
N THR A 62 19.70 12.73 -1.37
CA THR A 62 20.07 13.09 0.02
C THR A 62 20.85 11.95 0.68
N SER A 63 21.39 12.19 1.88
CA SER A 63 22.20 11.23 2.62
C SER A 63 21.47 9.91 2.93
N PHE A 64 20.15 9.94 3.17
CA PHE A 64 19.35 8.74 3.43
C PHE A 64 18.11 8.60 2.52
N GLY A 65 17.97 9.46 1.52
CA GLY A 65 16.82 9.48 0.60
C GLY A 65 15.51 9.95 1.23
N GLU A 66 15.58 10.69 2.34
CA GLU A 66 14.48 11.19 3.15
C GLU A 66 13.86 12.49 2.60
N GLU A 67 12.55 12.66 2.83
CA GLU A 67 11.80 13.91 2.64
C GLU A 67 10.75 14.08 3.73
N ASP A 68 10.34 15.33 3.99
CA ASP A 68 9.20 15.62 4.87
C ASP A 68 7.89 15.17 4.23
N ILE A 69 7.04 14.50 5.00
CA ILE A 69 5.79 13.98 4.47
C ILE A 69 4.81 15.10 4.12
N ASN A 70 4.11 14.94 3.00
CA ASN A 70 3.08 15.90 2.58
C ASN A 70 1.85 15.86 3.52
N LEU A 71 1.79 16.79 4.47
CA LEU A 71 0.70 16.94 5.43
C LEU A 71 -0.66 17.24 4.80
N LYS A 72 -0.73 17.75 3.56
CA LYS A 72 -2.01 17.91 2.85
C LYS A 72 -2.64 16.55 2.54
N MET A 73 -1.81 15.53 2.32
CA MET A 73 -2.22 14.16 2.04
C MET A 73 -2.26 13.30 3.33
N PHE A 74 -1.38 13.56 4.29
CA PHE A 74 -1.25 12.80 5.53
C PHE A 74 -1.27 13.70 6.77
N ARG A 75 -2.46 14.24 7.11
CA ARG A 75 -2.60 15.23 8.19
C ARG A 75 -2.16 14.73 9.57
N SER A 76 -2.27 13.43 9.82
CA SER A 76 -1.93 12.81 11.11
C SER A 76 -0.45 12.47 11.25
N MET A 77 0.35 12.58 10.20
CA MET A 77 1.77 12.21 10.20
C MET A 77 2.65 13.36 10.69
N LYS A 78 2.27 13.91 11.85
CA LYS A 78 3.03 14.91 12.60
C LYS A 78 2.79 14.74 14.09
N SER A 79 3.77 15.14 14.88
CA SER A 79 3.62 15.18 16.33
C SER A 79 2.69 16.33 16.74
N ILE A 80 1.78 16.09 17.70
CA ILE A 80 0.80 17.10 18.10
C ILE A 80 1.44 18.22 18.92
N GLY A 81 2.38 17.89 19.82
CA GLY A 81 3.03 18.88 20.70
C GLY A 81 4.09 19.72 19.98
N PRO A 82 5.20 19.10 19.54
CA PRO A 82 6.29 19.78 18.81
C PRO A 82 5.89 20.29 17.42
N ASN A 83 4.77 19.83 16.86
CA ASN A 83 4.36 20.12 15.47
C ASN A 83 5.40 19.71 14.41
N GLU A 84 6.28 18.77 14.75
CA GLU A 84 7.27 18.19 13.83
C GLU A 84 6.61 17.21 12.86
N THR A 85 7.01 17.30 11.60
CA THR A 85 6.48 16.48 10.50
C THR A 85 7.27 15.19 10.40
N ALA A 86 6.59 14.06 10.12
CA ALA A 86 7.28 12.81 9.91
C ALA A 86 8.12 12.84 8.62
N GLN A 87 9.30 12.22 8.66
CA GLN A 87 10.14 12.01 7.49
C GLN A 87 9.91 10.62 6.90
N VAL A 88 9.91 10.52 5.59
CA VAL A 88 9.70 9.28 4.84
C VAL A 88 10.71 9.17 3.70
N ASN A 89 10.87 7.97 3.15
CA ASN A 89 11.68 7.80 1.95
C ASN A 89 11.01 8.48 0.74
N ALA A 90 11.73 9.39 0.09
CA ALA A 90 11.23 10.22 -1.00
C ALA A 90 10.84 9.42 -2.25
N SER A 91 11.61 8.39 -2.60
CA SER A 91 11.28 7.52 -3.74
C SER A 91 10.01 6.71 -3.47
N PHE A 92 9.83 6.21 -2.24
CA PHE A 92 8.62 5.49 -1.86
C PHE A 92 7.39 6.40 -1.78
N ALA A 93 7.55 7.62 -1.27
CA ALA A 93 6.49 8.61 -1.20
C ALA A 93 6.00 9.03 -2.59
N GLU A 94 6.92 9.34 -3.52
CA GLU A 94 6.58 9.62 -4.92
C GLU A 94 5.83 8.45 -5.57
N ARG A 95 6.32 7.23 -5.36
CA ARG A 95 5.68 6.03 -5.90
C ARG A 95 4.27 5.85 -5.37
N PHE A 96 4.06 6.05 -4.07
CA PHE A 96 2.73 5.99 -3.45
C PHE A 96 1.80 7.07 -4.01
N GLN A 97 2.29 8.30 -4.18
CA GLN A 97 1.51 9.38 -4.78
C GLN A 97 1.06 9.05 -6.22
N ASN A 98 1.93 8.43 -7.02
CA ASN A 98 1.60 7.99 -8.37
C ASN A 98 0.52 6.90 -8.36
N ILE A 99 0.69 5.88 -7.52
CA ILE A 99 -0.34 4.85 -7.30
C ILE A 99 -1.67 5.45 -6.86
N HIS A 100 -1.66 6.39 -5.91
CA HIS A 100 -2.87 7.06 -5.40
C HIS A 100 -3.61 7.84 -6.49
N LYS A 101 -2.88 8.53 -7.37
CA LYS A 101 -3.46 9.21 -8.53
C LYS A 101 -4.16 8.21 -9.46
N THR A 102 -3.48 7.11 -9.80
CA THR A 102 -4.04 6.03 -10.63
C THR A 102 -5.29 5.41 -10.00
N LEU A 103 -5.23 5.10 -8.70
CA LEU A 103 -6.37 4.56 -7.95
C LEU A 103 -7.57 5.51 -7.99
N LYS A 104 -7.38 6.80 -7.75
CA LYS A 104 -8.46 7.80 -7.82
C LYS A 104 -9.10 7.89 -9.21
N THR A 105 -8.30 7.79 -10.26
CA THR A 105 -8.83 7.82 -11.62
C THR A 105 -9.62 6.56 -11.95
N GLU A 106 -9.14 5.39 -11.54
CA GLU A 106 -9.81 4.11 -11.78
C GLU A 106 -11.08 3.95 -10.94
N ASP A 107 -11.05 4.40 -9.68
CA ASP A 107 -12.22 4.43 -8.81
C ASP A 107 -13.29 5.32 -9.43
N ARG A 108 -12.95 6.53 -9.91
CA ARG A 108 -13.91 7.41 -10.59
C ARG A 108 -14.53 6.76 -11.85
N GLN A 109 -13.79 5.91 -12.57
CA GLN A 109 -14.35 5.12 -13.68
C GLN A 109 -15.26 3.99 -13.21
N GLN A 110 -15.02 3.38 -12.04
CA GLN A 110 -15.89 2.37 -11.44
C GLN A 110 -17.13 2.94 -10.76
N TRP A 111 -17.02 4.09 -10.07
CA TRP A 111 -18.16 4.84 -9.49
C TRP A 111 -19.10 5.40 -10.56
N GLY A 112 -18.63 5.57 -11.80
CA GLY A 112 -19.52 5.84 -12.94
C GLY A 112 -20.36 4.63 -13.39
N ILE A 113 -20.12 3.44 -12.84
CA ILE A 113 -20.72 2.17 -13.30
C ILE A 113 -21.51 1.43 -12.20
N LEU A 114 -21.24 1.61 -10.91
CA LEU A 114 -21.97 0.92 -9.84
C LEU A 114 -22.12 1.77 -8.57
N GLU A 115 -23.37 2.09 -8.21
CA GLU A 115 -23.72 2.40 -6.82
C GLU A 115 -23.81 1.12 -5.97
N GLU A 116 -23.66 1.32 -4.66
CA GLU A 116 -23.87 0.39 -3.54
C GLU A 116 -22.72 -0.53 -3.10
N GLY A 117 -22.29 -0.27 -1.86
CA GLY A 117 -21.64 -1.25 -0.99
C GLY A 117 -20.48 -0.67 -0.18
N LYS A 118 -20.72 -0.38 1.11
CA LYS A 118 -19.67 -0.02 2.07
C LYS A 118 -18.69 -1.19 2.27
N HIS A 119 -17.61 -1.24 1.49
CA HIS A 119 -16.57 -2.25 1.63
C HIS A 119 -15.54 -1.80 2.66
N LYS A 120 -15.19 -2.66 3.62
CA LYS A 120 -14.10 -2.42 4.57
C LYS A 120 -12.77 -2.63 3.84
N ILE A 121 -12.13 -1.53 3.43
CA ILE A 121 -10.83 -1.59 2.74
C ILE A 121 -9.73 -1.81 3.78
N ARG A 122 -9.14 -3.00 3.81
CA ARG A 122 -7.90 -3.28 4.54
C ARG A 122 -6.74 -3.27 3.54
N ALA A 123 -5.89 -2.24 3.58
CA ALA A 123 -4.68 -2.18 2.77
C ALA A 123 -3.55 -2.93 3.50
N ILE A 124 -3.06 -4.02 2.90
CA ILE A 124 -1.87 -4.73 3.38
C ILE A 124 -0.70 -4.25 2.52
N PHE A 125 0.24 -3.53 3.14
CA PHE A 125 1.49 -3.13 2.50
C PHE A 125 2.53 -4.23 2.75
N THR A 126 2.73 -5.12 1.79
CA THR A 126 3.85 -6.06 1.85
C THR A 126 5.03 -5.46 1.09
N ILE A 127 6.02 -4.94 1.82
CA ILE A 127 7.37 -4.78 1.27
C ILE A 127 8.07 -6.09 1.56
N ILE A 128 8.17 -6.98 0.56
CA ILE A 128 9.02 -8.16 0.69
C ILE A 128 10.45 -7.66 0.52
N LYS A 129 11.21 -7.67 1.61
CA LYS A 129 12.66 -7.55 1.61
C LYS A 129 13.17 -9.01 1.59
N GLU A 130 13.75 -9.43 0.47
CA GLU A 130 14.56 -10.66 0.43
C GLU A 130 15.87 -10.43 1.20
#